data_AF-A0A377TP60-F1
#
_entry.id   AF-A0A377TP60-F1
#
_cell.length_a   1.000
_cell.length_b   1.000
_cell.length_c   1.000
_cell.angle_alpha   90.00
_cell.angle_beta   90.00
_cell.angle_gamma   90.00
#
_symmetry.space_group_name_H-M   'P 1'
#
loop_
_entity.id
_entity.type
_entity.pdbx_description
1 polymer ?
#
loop_
_entity_poly.entity_id
_entity_poly.type
_entity_poly.pdbx_seq_one_letter_code
_entity_poly.pdbx_strand_id
1 'polypeptide(L)'
;MEYFYDYDYWQLAEALDFISWDSYPMWHRDKDETALACYTAMYHDMMRSLKGGKPFVLMESTPGATNWQPTSKLKKPGMHILSSLQAVAHGADSVQYFQWRKSRGSVEKFHGAVVDHVGHIDTRIGREVCQLGEILSKLPEVRGCRTEAK
;
A
#
# COMPACT_ATOMS: atom_id res chain seq x y z
N MET A 1 6.99 -1.32 4.75
CA MET A 1 8.06 -1.94 5.55
C MET A 1 8.52 -3.22 4.85
N GLU A 2 9.69 -3.74 5.19
CA GLU A 2 10.17 -5.07 4.78
C GLU A 2 9.69 -6.14 5.77
N TYR A 3 10.37 -7.31 5.85
CA TYR A 3 10.10 -8.36 6.83
C TYR A 3 10.16 -7.77 8.24
N PHE A 4 9.18 -8.12 9.06
CA PHE A 4 9.19 -7.79 10.47
C PHE A 4 9.68 -9.01 11.24
N TYR A 5 10.84 -8.89 11.88
CA TYR A 5 11.57 -10.02 12.44
C TYR A 5 11.24 -10.30 13.91
N ASP A 6 10.56 -9.38 14.58
CA ASP A 6 10.45 -9.42 16.05
C ASP A 6 9.37 -10.38 16.52
N TYR A 7 8.33 -10.62 15.71
CA TYR A 7 7.19 -11.48 16.06
C TYR A 7 6.90 -12.51 14.97
N ASP A 8 6.50 -13.71 15.39
CA ASP A 8 5.96 -14.72 14.48
C ASP A 8 4.54 -14.34 14.06
N TYR A 9 4.40 -13.89 12.82
CA TYR A 9 3.10 -13.50 12.26
C TYR A 9 2.13 -14.66 12.08
N TRP A 10 2.58 -15.91 12.00
CA TRP A 10 1.67 -17.06 11.97
C TRP A 10 0.99 -17.24 13.33
N GLN A 11 1.78 -17.16 14.41
CA GLN A 11 1.24 -17.22 15.77
C GLN A 11 0.34 -16.00 16.07
N LEU A 12 0.78 -14.79 15.72
CA LEU A 12 -0.01 -13.58 15.95
C LEU A 12 -1.32 -13.61 15.15
N ALA A 13 -1.29 -14.12 13.92
CA ALA A 13 -2.46 -14.20 13.07
C ALA A 13 -3.57 -15.02 13.71
N GLU A 14 -3.28 -16.07 14.49
CA GLU A 14 -4.31 -16.94 15.12
C GLU A 14 -5.37 -16.14 15.88
N ALA A 15 -4.96 -15.08 16.59
CA ALA A 15 -5.85 -14.24 17.40
C ALA A 15 -6.63 -13.17 16.60
N LEU A 16 -6.36 -12.99 15.30
CA LEU A 16 -6.95 -11.93 14.47
C LEU A 16 -8.09 -12.45 13.59
N ASP A 17 -9.13 -11.65 13.35
CA ASP A 17 -10.22 -12.02 12.44
C ASP A 17 -9.83 -11.90 10.96
N PHE A 18 -8.97 -10.94 10.63
CA PHE A 18 -8.44 -10.68 9.30
C PHE A 18 -7.04 -10.08 9.42
N ILE A 19 -6.29 -10.11 8.32
CA ILE A 19 -4.93 -9.57 8.28
C ILE A 19 -4.95 -8.18 7.67
N SER A 20 -4.10 -7.31 8.21
CA SER A 20 -3.79 -6.04 7.59
C SER A 20 -2.31 -5.72 7.74
N TRP A 21 -1.76 -4.93 6.83
CA TRP A 21 -0.34 -4.57 6.88
C TRP A 21 0.00 -3.27 6.15
N ASP A 22 1.24 -2.81 6.33
CA ASP A 22 1.73 -1.50 5.91
C ASP A 22 2.87 -1.62 4.88
N SER A 23 2.60 -1.23 3.64
CA SER A 23 3.52 -1.40 2.51
C SER A 23 4.12 -0.08 2.05
N TYR A 24 5.46 0.00 2.10
CA TYR A 24 6.24 1.18 1.71
C TYR A 24 7.46 0.82 0.86
N PRO A 25 7.29 0.28 -0.36
CA PRO A 25 8.42 -0.03 -1.22
C PRO A 25 9.17 1.25 -1.64
N MET A 26 10.50 1.17 -1.75
CA MET A 26 11.36 2.28 -2.21
C MET A 26 11.34 2.41 -3.74
N TRP A 27 10.15 2.64 -4.32
CA TRP A 27 10.00 2.79 -5.77
C TRP A 27 10.96 3.84 -6.34
N HIS A 28 11.51 3.55 -7.51
CA HIS A 28 12.44 4.42 -8.24
C HIS A 28 13.78 4.64 -7.56
N ARG A 29 14.12 3.83 -6.54
CA ARG A 29 15.49 3.78 -6.00
C ARG A 29 16.46 3.31 -7.06
N ASP A 30 16.12 2.19 -7.69
CA ASP A 30 16.92 1.50 -8.71
C ASP A 30 16.38 1.80 -10.12
N LYS A 31 17.11 1.38 -11.17
CA LYS A 31 16.67 1.58 -12.57
C LYS A 31 15.54 0.63 -12.98
N ASP A 32 15.55 -0.58 -12.42
CA ASP A 32 14.57 -1.63 -12.66
C ASP A 32 13.77 -1.86 -11.38
N GLU A 33 12.45 -1.87 -11.50
CA GLU A 33 11.51 -2.05 -10.39
C GLU A 33 11.10 -3.52 -10.22
N THR A 34 11.47 -4.41 -11.15
CA THR A 34 10.94 -5.78 -11.23
C THR A 34 11.21 -6.56 -9.95
N ALA A 35 12.45 -6.56 -9.46
CA ALA A 35 12.79 -7.26 -8.22
C ALA A 35 12.02 -6.71 -7.00
N LEU A 36 11.86 -5.39 -6.91
CA LEU A 36 11.11 -4.74 -5.83
C LEU A 36 9.61 -5.06 -5.92
N ALA A 37 9.06 -5.11 -7.13
CA ALA A 37 7.68 -5.50 -7.37
C ALA A 37 7.43 -6.96 -6.99
N CYS A 38 8.30 -7.89 -7.40
CA CYS A 38 8.21 -9.30 -7.02
C CYS A 38 8.35 -9.49 -5.50
N TYR A 39 9.28 -8.77 -4.87
CA TYR A 39 9.45 -8.81 -3.43
C TYR A 39 8.19 -8.33 -2.71
N THR A 40 7.62 -7.20 -3.12
CA THR A 40 6.37 -6.67 -2.53
C THR A 40 5.18 -7.61 -2.76
N ALA A 41 5.07 -8.19 -3.96
CA ALA A 41 4.06 -9.19 -4.31
C ALA A 41 4.12 -10.43 -3.39
N MET A 42 5.32 -10.97 -3.16
CA MET A 42 5.53 -12.11 -2.25
C MET A 42 5.00 -11.82 -0.84
N TYR A 43 5.12 -10.58 -0.35
CA TYR A 43 4.56 -10.22 0.95
C TYR A 43 3.05 -10.07 0.93
N HIS A 44 2.47 -9.51 -0.13
CA HIS A 44 1.01 -9.55 -0.29
C HIS A 44 0.51 -11.00 -0.27
N ASP A 45 1.20 -11.91 -0.94
CA ASP A 45 0.89 -13.35 -0.92
C ASP A 45 1.03 -13.96 0.48
N MET A 46 2.08 -13.60 1.22
CA MET A 46 2.26 -14.03 2.62
C MET A 46 1.10 -13.55 3.49
N MET A 47 0.75 -12.26 3.43
CA MET A 47 -0.36 -11.67 4.21
C MET A 47 -1.69 -12.35 3.93
N ARG A 48 -1.97 -12.65 2.67
CA ARG A 48 -3.16 -13.44 2.26
C ARG A 48 -3.11 -14.86 2.83
N SER A 49 -1.94 -15.49 2.87
CA SER A 49 -1.75 -16.88 3.29
C SER A 49 -1.90 -17.10 4.79
N LEU A 50 -1.59 -16.09 5.61
CA LEU A 50 -1.74 -16.12 7.09
C LEU A 50 -3.16 -16.48 7.56
N LYS A 51 -4.19 -16.25 6.73
CA LYS A 51 -5.59 -16.65 7.00
C LYS A 51 -6.15 -17.59 5.94
N GLY A 52 -5.31 -18.50 5.43
CA GLY A 52 -5.73 -19.57 4.52
C GLY A 52 -6.32 -19.05 3.22
N GLY A 53 -5.82 -17.92 2.70
CA GLY A 53 -6.32 -17.34 1.45
C GLY A 53 -7.47 -16.33 1.62
N LYS A 54 -7.85 -15.97 2.85
CA LYS A 54 -8.81 -14.87 3.09
C LYS A 54 -8.19 -13.54 2.65
N PRO A 55 -8.94 -12.64 1.98
CA PRO A 55 -8.44 -11.31 1.64
C PRO A 55 -7.95 -10.53 2.85
N PHE A 56 -6.94 -9.68 2.63
CA PHE A 56 -6.36 -8.82 3.65
C PHE A 56 -6.68 -7.34 3.38
N VAL A 57 -6.29 -6.45 4.30
CA VAL A 57 -6.38 -5.01 4.13
C VAL A 57 -4.97 -4.42 3.96
N LEU A 58 -4.71 -3.70 2.87
CA LEU A 58 -3.55 -2.82 2.81
C LEU A 58 -3.89 -1.59 3.66
N MET A 59 -3.49 -1.61 4.93
CA MET A 59 -3.87 -0.61 5.94
C MET A 59 -3.10 0.69 5.73
N GLU A 60 -1.83 0.58 5.38
CA GLU A 60 -1.05 1.74 5.04
C GLU A 60 -0.24 1.57 3.76
N SER A 61 -0.20 2.66 3.00
CA SER A 61 0.76 2.93 1.95
C SER A 61 0.88 4.44 1.78
N THR A 62 1.95 4.93 1.13
CA THR A 62 2.04 6.36 0.81
C THR A 62 1.50 6.64 -0.61
N PRO A 63 0.65 7.67 -0.80
CA PRO A 63 0.27 8.12 -2.15
C PRO A 63 1.39 8.95 -2.81
N GLY A 64 2.43 9.31 -2.05
CA GLY A 64 3.56 10.11 -2.51
C GLY A 64 4.91 9.49 -2.13
N ALA A 65 5.58 10.10 -1.16
CA ALA A 65 6.86 9.66 -0.62
C ALA A 65 6.75 9.40 0.89
N THR A 66 7.71 8.69 1.48
CA THR A 66 7.85 8.56 2.94
C THR A 66 8.78 9.65 3.49
N ASN A 67 8.77 9.86 4.81
CA ASN A 67 9.69 10.78 5.50
C ASN A 67 10.94 10.08 6.09
N TRP A 68 10.90 8.76 6.28
CA TRP A 68 11.89 8.00 7.07
C TRP A 68 12.88 7.18 6.23
N GLN A 69 12.62 7.01 4.93
CA GLN A 69 13.57 6.33 4.04
C GLN A 69 14.80 7.22 3.75
N PRO A 70 15.95 6.65 3.36
CA PRO A 70 17.15 7.42 3.01
C PRO A 70 16.91 8.51 1.96
N THR A 71 15.95 8.29 1.06
CA THR A 71 15.52 9.26 0.05
C THR A 71 14.00 9.25 -0.09
N SER A 72 13.37 10.42 0.03
CA SER A 72 11.93 10.62 -0.17
C SER A 72 11.60 10.80 -1.66
N LYS A 73 11.81 9.77 -2.47
CA LYS A 73 11.49 9.82 -3.91
C LYS A 73 9.98 9.83 -4.15
N LEU A 74 9.56 10.67 -5.10
CA LEU A 74 8.17 10.70 -5.55
C LEU A 74 7.88 9.47 -6.41
N LYS A 75 6.74 8.80 -6.15
CA LYS A 75 6.12 7.91 -7.14
C LYS A 75 5.93 8.68 -8.46
N LYS A 76 6.46 8.13 -9.55
CA LYS A 76 6.27 8.66 -10.90
C LYS A 76 4.78 8.54 -11.29
N PRO A 77 4.27 9.36 -12.23
CA PRO A 77 2.89 9.26 -12.69
C PRO A 77 2.51 7.82 -13.08
N GLY A 78 1.40 7.31 -12.54
CA GLY A 78 0.90 5.95 -12.75
C GLY A 78 1.40 4.93 -11.73
N MET A 79 2.53 5.17 -11.06
CA MET A 79 3.09 4.21 -10.09
C MET A 79 2.22 4.07 -8.84
N HIS A 80 1.50 5.12 -8.43
CA HIS A 80 0.58 5.01 -7.31
C HIS A 80 -0.58 4.07 -7.64
N ILE A 81 -1.19 4.22 -8.82
CA ILE A 81 -2.25 3.31 -9.29
C ILE A 81 -1.71 1.88 -9.41
N LEU A 82 -0.56 1.69 -10.06
CA LEU A 82 0.07 0.37 -10.24
C LEU A 82 0.30 -0.34 -8.90
N SER A 83 1.00 0.31 -7.98
CA SER A 83 1.32 -0.30 -6.66
C SER A 83 0.06 -0.60 -5.83
N SER A 84 -1.00 0.19 -5.98
CA SER A 84 -2.27 -0.04 -5.29
C SER A 84 -3.03 -1.23 -5.88
N LEU A 85 -3.10 -1.31 -7.22
CA LEU A 85 -3.72 -2.44 -7.91
C LEU A 85 -2.91 -3.72 -7.75
N GLN A 86 -1.58 -3.63 -7.57
CA GLN A 86 -0.75 -4.78 -7.21
C GLN A 86 -1.21 -5.41 -5.88
N ALA A 87 -1.50 -4.60 -4.86
CA ALA A 87 -2.02 -5.11 -3.60
C ALA A 87 -3.38 -5.82 -3.79
N VAL A 88 -4.28 -5.23 -4.57
CA VAL A 88 -5.59 -5.82 -4.90
C VAL A 88 -5.42 -7.13 -5.66
N ALA A 89 -4.56 -7.17 -6.67
CA ALA A 89 -4.28 -8.36 -7.47
C ALA A 89 -3.76 -9.54 -6.63
N HIS A 90 -3.09 -9.25 -5.52
CA HIS A 90 -2.59 -10.26 -4.58
C HIS A 90 -3.52 -10.47 -3.36
N GLY A 91 -4.73 -9.91 -3.36
CA GLY A 91 -5.80 -10.24 -2.40
C GLY A 91 -6.09 -9.17 -1.34
N ALA A 92 -5.72 -7.91 -1.57
CA ALA A 92 -6.20 -6.81 -0.74
C ALA A 92 -7.65 -6.43 -1.10
N ASP A 93 -8.55 -6.44 -0.12
CA ASP A 93 -9.94 -5.96 -0.26
C ASP A 93 -10.08 -4.46 0.07
N SER A 94 -8.97 -3.82 0.43
CA SER A 94 -8.91 -2.39 0.76
C SER A 94 -7.52 -1.85 0.48
N VAL A 95 -7.46 -0.63 -0.07
CA VAL A 95 -6.25 0.18 -0.27
C VAL A 95 -6.40 1.43 0.57
N GLN A 96 -5.54 1.58 1.58
CA GLN A 96 -5.55 2.72 2.48
C GLN A 96 -4.18 3.40 2.53
N TYR A 97 -4.17 4.59 3.15
CA TYR A 97 -3.01 5.45 3.19
C TYR A 97 -2.71 5.92 4.61
N PHE A 98 -1.43 5.89 4.94
CA PHE A 98 -0.88 6.90 5.84
C PHE A 98 -0.40 8.08 4.98
N GLN A 99 -1.01 9.26 5.04
CA GLN A 99 -2.16 9.67 5.83
C GLN A 99 -3.17 10.44 4.96
N TRP A 100 -4.33 10.79 5.51
CA TRP A 100 -5.31 11.61 4.81
C TRP A 100 -4.79 13.03 4.52
N ARG A 101 -4.28 13.72 5.54
CA ARG A 101 -3.78 15.10 5.44
C ARG A 101 -2.43 15.18 6.12
N LYS A 102 -1.44 15.82 5.49
CA LYS A 102 -0.12 15.97 6.13
C LYS A 102 -0.24 16.68 7.47
N SER A 103 0.41 16.11 8.48
CA SER A 103 0.66 16.79 9.75
C SER A 103 1.33 18.15 9.51
N ARG A 104 0.91 19.17 10.26
CA ARG A 104 1.52 20.53 10.16
C ARG A 104 2.91 20.59 10.79
N GLY A 105 3.21 19.72 11.76
CA GLY A 105 4.46 19.68 12.50
C GLY A 105 4.87 18.25 12.86
N SER A 106 5.91 18.13 13.69
CA SER A 106 6.50 16.86 14.13
C SER A 106 7.22 16.08 13.01
N VAL A 107 7.53 14.82 13.32
CA VAL A 107 8.45 13.95 12.57
C VAL A 107 7.92 13.55 11.18
N GLU A 108 6.61 13.50 10.99
CA GLU A 108 5.95 13.03 9.76
C GLU A 108 5.29 14.13 8.93
N LYS A 109 5.56 15.40 9.22
CA LYS A 109 5.03 16.54 8.44
C LYS A 109 5.38 16.48 6.95
N PHE A 110 6.42 15.74 6.58
CA PHE A 110 6.84 15.54 5.19
C PHE A 110 6.50 14.14 4.64
N HIS A 111 5.82 13.29 5.41
CA HIS A 111 5.26 12.05 4.89
C HIS A 111 4.17 12.39 3.86
N GLY A 112 4.07 11.59 2.79
CA GLY A 112 3.04 11.71 1.78
C GLY A 112 1.63 11.60 2.37
N ALA A 113 0.68 12.30 1.76
CA ALA A 113 -0.71 12.28 2.14
C ALA A 113 -1.60 12.61 0.93
N VAL A 114 -2.90 12.35 1.05
CA VAL A 114 -3.88 12.74 0.03
C VAL A 114 -3.99 14.27 -0.06
N VAL A 115 -4.08 14.94 1.10
CA VAL A 115 -4.10 16.39 1.21
C VAL A 115 -2.75 16.93 1.66
N ASP A 116 -2.10 17.66 0.78
CA ASP A 116 -0.83 18.34 1.06
C ASP A 116 -1.03 19.57 1.97
N HIS A 117 0.06 20.21 2.40
CA HIS A 117 0.01 21.46 3.18
C HIS A 117 -0.71 22.60 2.45
N VAL A 118 -0.83 22.53 1.12
CA VAL A 118 -1.63 23.47 0.31
C VAL A 118 -3.13 23.43 0.65
N GLY A 119 -3.61 22.36 1.29
CA GLY A 119 -4.95 22.30 1.88
C GLY A 119 -6.06 21.73 0.99
N HIS A 120 -5.79 21.50 -0.30
CA HIS A 120 -6.72 20.90 -1.27
C HIS A 120 -6.10 19.71 -2.03
N ILE A 121 -6.93 18.98 -2.78
CA ILE A 121 -6.53 17.79 -3.56
C ILE A 121 -6.30 18.07 -5.05
N ASP A 122 -6.45 19.31 -5.51
CA ASP A 122 -6.01 19.70 -6.86
C ASP A 122 -4.47 19.78 -6.96
N THR A 123 -3.85 18.62 -6.76
CA THR A 123 -2.42 18.36 -6.88
C THR A 123 -2.25 17.10 -7.73
N ARG A 124 -1.05 16.85 -8.25
CA ARG A 124 -0.77 15.61 -9.00
C ARG A 124 -1.12 14.36 -8.17
N ILE A 125 -0.77 14.35 -6.89
CA ILE A 125 -1.05 13.24 -5.96
C ILE A 125 -2.56 13.10 -5.74
N GLY A 126 -3.24 14.20 -5.39
CA GLY A 126 -4.69 14.15 -5.13
C GLY A 126 -5.50 13.70 -6.34
N ARG A 127 -5.15 14.16 -7.55
CA ARG A 127 -5.79 13.69 -8.80
C ARG A 127 -5.56 12.20 -9.06
N GLU A 128 -4.36 11.67 -8.80
CA GLU A 128 -4.07 10.25 -8.98
C GLU A 128 -4.78 9.37 -7.93
N VAL A 129 -4.93 9.87 -6.68
CA VAL A 129 -5.74 9.22 -5.64
C VAL A 129 -7.22 9.19 -6.04
N CYS A 130 -7.76 10.29 -6.58
CA CYS A 130 -9.14 10.32 -7.11
C CYS A 130 -9.33 9.32 -8.25
N GLN A 131 -8.40 9.29 -9.21
CA GLN A 131 -8.44 8.36 -10.32
C GLN A 131 -8.42 6.90 -9.85
N LEU A 132 -7.60 6.57 -8.84
CA LEU A 132 -7.61 5.24 -8.25
C LEU A 132 -8.95 4.92 -7.58
N GLY A 133 -9.55 5.88 -6.85
CA GLY A 133 -10.89 5.72 -6.27
C GLY A 133 -11.95 5.38 -7.32
N GLU A 134 -11.91 6.05 -8.48
CA GLU A 134 -12.79 5.74 -9.62
C GLU A 134 -12.54 4.33 -10.19
N ILE A 135 -11.28 3.90 -10.30
CA ILE A 135 -10.93 2.55 -10.75
C ILE A 135 -11.48 1.51 -9.77
N LEU A 136 -11.20 1.65 -8.48
CA LEU A 136 -11.64 0.71 -7.45
C LEU A 136 -13.17 0.62 -7.35
N SER A 137 -13.88 1.73 -7.55
CA SER A 137 -15.35 1.75 -7.56
C SER A 137 -15.98 0.90 -8.66
N LYS A 138 -15.21 0.57 -9.71
CA LYS A 138 -15.62 -0.24 -10.85
C LYS A 138 -15.20 -1.71 -10.73
N LEU A 139 -14.61 -2.11 -9.60
CA LEU A 139 -14.16 -3.48 -9.34
C LEU A 139 -14.90 -4.15 -8.16
N PRO A 140 -16.22 -3.97 -7.94
CA PRO A 140 -16.90 -4.56 -6.79
C PRO A 140 -16.88 -6.10 -6.80
N GLU A 141 -16.80 -6.72 -7.98
CA GLU A 141 -16.74 -8.17 -8.16
C GLU A 141 -15.43 -8.79 -7.67
N VAL A 142 -14.36 -8.00 -7.57
CA VAL A 142 -13.06 -8.48 -7.08
C VAL A 142 -13.08 -8.66 -5.55
N ARG A 143 -13.93 -7.90 -4.85
CA ARG A 143 -14.04 -7.98 -3.38
C ARG A 143 -14.41 -9.38 -2.93
N GLY A 144 -13.61 -9.96 -2.03
CA GLY A 144 -13.85 -11.31 -1.52
C GLY A 144 -13.39 -12.44 -2.45
N CYS A 145 -12.90 -12.13 -3.66
CA CYS A 145 -12.32 -13.14 -4.54
C CYS A 145 -11.12 -13.82 -3.88
N ARG A 146 -10.91 -15.10 -4.19
CA ARG A 146 -9.81 -15.89 -3.66
C ARG A 146 -8.84 -16.26 -4.78
N THR A 147 -7.56 -16.33 -4.45
CA THR A 147 -6.53 -16.83 -5.36
C THR A 147 -6.45 -18.35 -5.26
N GLU A 148 -6.64 -19.05 -6.38
CA GLU A 148 -6.31 -20.48 -6.48
C GLU A 148 -4.80 -20.65 -6.61
N ALA A 149 -4.09 -20.58 -5.49
CA ALA A 149 -2.68 -20.94 -5.42
C ALA A 149 -2.57 -22.45 -5.18
N LYS A 150 -2.01 -23.18 -6.15
CA LYS A 150 -1.67 -24.60 -6.02
C LYS A 150 -0.34 -24.77 -5.30
#